data_AF-A0A4R3KM24-F1
#
_entry.id   AF-A0A4R3KM24-F1
#
_cell.length_a   1.000
_cell.length_b   1.000
_cell.length_c   1.000
_cell.angle_alpha   90.00
_cell.angle_beta   90.00
_cell.angle_gamma   90.00
#
_symmetry.space_group_name_H-M   'P 1'
#
loop_
_entity.id
_entity.type
_entity.pdbx_description
1 polymer ?
#
loop_
_entity_poly.entity_id
_entity_poly.type
_entity_poly.pdbx_seq_one_letter_code
_entity_poly.pdbx_strand_id
1 'polypeptide(L)'
;MSNLLLYYRPKGQKHDPQRFSGFVTKSEFLRRGEFIHKRIARGFSAEEVSFLIGRNKLFIEDYEEMSGGIRPDGEDIQALSELLGEDLSILFPPQGDDLLDWEVSGTKKEKDSTLFYQAALETDETGKLEIKAEETIWEEYENVPVRDHGAAFDIVTELLEGNYFLSSRSALEIFTTIQGVLAFKMRPVALKWEISHFLLSRKLCCYRNSNGKWRYHKRIN
;
A
#
# COMPACT_ATOMS: atom_id res chain seq x y z
N MET A 1 -7.29 4.18 22.46
CA MET A 1 -7.55 5.44 21.75
C MET A 1 -6.34 5.72 20.90
N SER A 2 -6.41 5.42 19.61
CA SER A 2 -5.30 5.51 18.66
C SER A 2 -5.30 6.90 18.04
N ASN A 3 -4.19 7.63 18.15
CA ASN A 3 -3.97 8.91 17.49
C ASN A 3 -3.98 8.71 15.97
N LEU A 4 -5.13 8.99 15.33
CA LEU A 4 -5.19 9.40 13.92
C LEU A 4 -4.68 10.84 13.84
N LEU A 5 -3.36 11.01 14.02
CA LEU A 5 -2.68 12.25 13.68
C LEU A 5 -2.58 12.28 12.15
N LEU A 6 -3.48 13.06 11.54
CA LEU A 6 -3.35 13.55 10.18
C LEU A 6 -2.07 14.42 10.14
N TYR A 7 -1.01 13.89 9.54
CA TYR A 7 0.22 14.65 9.34
C TYR A 7 0.01 15.57 8.13
N TYR A 8 -0.32 16.83 8.40
CA TYR A 8 -0.20 17.90 7.41
C TYR A 8 1.28 18.05 7.02
N ARG A 9 1.64 17.73 5.78
CA ARG A 9 2.99 17.98 5.22
C ARG A 9 3.01 19.37 4.57
N PRO A 10 3.82 20.33 5.04
CA PRO A 10 3.92 21.63 4.39
C PRO A 10 4.64 21.53 3.04
N LYS A 11 4.09 22.14 2.00
CA LYS A 11 4.76 22.30 0.69
C LYS A 11 6.09 23.05 0.81
N GLY A 12 7.13 22.54 0.16
CA GLY A 12 8.35 23.30 -0.13
C GLY A 12 9.56 23.06 0.77
N GLN A 13 9.55 22.10 1.70
CA GLN A 13 10.79 21.68 2.37
C GLN A 13 11.60 20.75 1.46
N LYS A 14 12.84 21.16 1.13
CA LYS A 14 13.86 20.23 0.63
C LYS A 14 14.18 19.26 1.76
N HIS A 15 13.63 18.06 1.70
CA HIS A 15 14.04 17.00 2.60
C HIS A 15 15.33 16.38 2.08
N ASP A 16 16.27 16.15 3.00
CA ASP A 16 17.43 15.32 2.70
C ASP A 16 16.95 13.94 2.22
N PRO A 17 17.63 13.32 1.24
CA PRO A 17 17.24 12.00 0.76
C PRO A 17 17.18 11.01 1.92
N GLN A 18 16.04 10.37 2.11
CA GLN A 18 15.92 9.28 3.08
C GLN A 18 16.74 8.11 2.55
N ARG A 19 17.66 7.61 3.37
CA ARG A 19 18.49 6.45 3.03
C ARG A 19 17.93 5.20 3.69
N PHE A 20 18.01 4.08 2.99
CA PHE A 20 17.69 2.77 3.51
C PHE A 20 18.76 1.76 3.10
N SER A 21 18.89 0.69 3.88
CA SER A 21 19.75 -0.44 3.54
C SER A 21 19.18 -1.75 4.08
N GLY A 22 19.61 -2.85 3.49
CA GLY A 22 19.13 -4.17 3.84
C GLY A 22 19.94 -5.28 3.17
N PHE A 23 19.51 -6.51 3.39
CA PHE A 23 20.15 -7.72 2.85
C PHE A 23 19.11 -8.54 2.09
N VAL A 24 19.40 -8.83 0.82
CA VAL A 24 18.51 -9.65 -0.04
C VAL A 24 19.33 -10.45 -1.03
N THR A 25 18.74 -11.51 -1.56
CA THR A 25 19.32 -12.24 -2.69
C THR A 25 19.16 -11.43 -3.98
N LYS A 26 20.01 -11.69 -4.98
CA LYS A 26 19.92 -11.05 -6.31
C LYS A 26 18.53 -11.23 -6.94
N SER A 27 17.96 -12.43 -6.83
CA SER A 27 16.63 -12.75 -7.35
C SER A 27 15.55 -11.97 -6.62
N GLU A 28 15.66 -11.83 -5.30
CA GLU A 28 14.72 -11.04 -4.51
C GLU A 28 14.79 -9.55 -4.83
N PHE A 29 15.99 -8.99 -5.02
CA PHE A 29 16.15 -7.61 -5.45
C PHE A 29 15.40 -7.33 -6.76
N LEU A 30 15.60 -8.17 -7.78
CA LEU A 30 14.92 -8.00 -9.07
C LEU A 30 13.40 -8.13 -8.96
N ARG A 31 12.89 -9.10 -8.19
CA ARG A 31 11.44 -9.28 -7.98
C ARG A 31 10.81 -8.12 -7.21
N ARG A 32 11.50 -7.58 -6.19
CA ARG A 32 11.07 -6.36 -5.48
C ARG A 32 11.00 -5.17 -6.45
N GLY A 33 11.99 -5.01 -7.32
CA GLY A 33 11.98 -3.99 -8.37
C GLY A 33 10.80 -4.14 -9.33
N GLU A 34 10.53 -5.35 -9.79
CA GLU A 34 9.38 -5.64 -10.66
C GLU A 34 8.04 -5.33 -9.97
N PHE A 35 7.90 -5.70 -8.70
CA PHE A 35 6.72 -5.37 -7.91
C PHE A 35 6.50 -3.86 -7.77
N ILE A 36 7.56 -3.09 -7.46
CA ILE A 36 7.51 -1.62 -7.36
C ILE A 36 6.99 -1.03 -8.68
N HIS A 37 7.55 -1.47 -9.81
CA HIS A 37 7.13 -1.00 -11.13
C HIS A 37 5.67 -1.33 -11.45
N LYS A 38 5.21 -2.55 -11.15
CA LYS A 38 3.81 -2.97 -11.36
C LYS A 38 2.85 -2.14 -10.51
N ARG A 39 3.16 -1.94 -9.22
CA ARG A 39 2.37 -1.11 -8.31
C ARG A 39 2.23 0.33 -8.83
N ILE A 40 3.36 0.95 -9.17
CA ILE A 40 3.39 2.34 -9.68
C ILE A 40 2.64 2.45 -11.01
N ALA A 41 2.78 1.47 -11.91
CA ALA A 41 2.04 1.45 -13.18
C ALA A 41 0.52 1.34 -12.98
N ARG A 42 0.06 0.69 -11.90
CA ARG A 42 -1.35 0.69 -11.48
C ARG A 42 -1.78 2.00 -10.81
N GLY A 43 -0.83 2.88 -10.53
CA GLY A 43 -1.03 4.19 -9.93
C GLY A 43 -1.20 4.16 -8.42
N PHE A 44 -0.93 3.04 -7.74
CA PHE A 44 -1.11 2.93 -6.29
C PHE A 44 0.15 3.35 -5.54
N SER A 45 0.00 4.02 -4.39
CA SER A 45 1.10 4.22 -3.46
C SER A 45 1.34 2.99 -2.57
N ALA A 46 2.53 2.89 -1.98
CA ALA A 46 2.84 1.82 -1.02
C ALA A 46 1.87 1.81 0.17
N GLU A 47 1.48 3.00 0.65
CA GLU A 47 0.51 3.14 1.73
C GLU A 47 -0.90 2.72 1.31
N GLU A 48 -1.35 3.10 0.11
CA GLU A 48 -2.66 2.70 -0.43
C GLU A 48 -2.75 1.18 -0.56
N VAL A 49 -1.71 0.53 -1.07
CA VAL A 49 -1.66 -0.94 -1.14
C VAL A 49 -1.69 -1.53 0.26
N SER A 50 -0.89 -1.02 1.20
CA SER A 50 -0.86 -1.49 2.58
C SER A 50 -2.22 -1.40 3.26
N PHE A 51 -2.95 -0.30 3.04
CA PHE A 51 -4.32 -0.09 3.52
C PHE A 51 -5.26 -1.14 2.94
N LEU A 52 -5.25 -1.35 1.62
CA LEU A 52 -6.16 -2.27 0.94
C LEU A 52 -5.98 -3.71 1.39
N ILE A 53 -4.73 -4.18 1.54
CA ILE A 53 -4.43 -5.53 2.06
C ILE A 53 -4.60 -5.64 3.59
N GLY A 54 -4.96 -4.54 4.26
CA GLY A 54 -5.25 -4.50 5.69
C GLY A 54 -4.01 -4.54 6.59
N ARG A 55 -2.81 -4.27 6.07
CA ARG A 55 -1.55 -4.26 6.83
C ARG A 55 -1.28 -2.89 7.47
N ASN A 56 -0.17 -2.78 8.21
CA ASN A 56 0.32 -1.50 8.71
C ASN A 56 0.66 -0.57 7.52
N LYS A 57 0.46 0.75 7.66
CA LYS A 57 0.71 1.75 6.61
C LYS A 57 2.10 1.68 5.97
N LEU A 58 3.10 1.20 6.70
CA LEU A 58 4.48 1.08 6.22
C LEU A 58 4.81 -0.31 5.65
N PHE A 59 3.88 -1.28 5.67
CA PHE A 59 4.20 -2.67 5.34
C PHE A 59 4.80 -2.85 3.93
N ILE A 60 4.17 -2.24 2.92
CA ILE A 60 4.71 -2.28 1.55
C ILE A 60 5.95 -1.39 1.43
N GLU A 61 6.01 -0.27 2.14
CA GLU A 61 7.19 0.59 2.15
C GLU A 61 8.42 -0.14 2.70
N ASP A 62 8.30 -0.81 3.85
CA ASP A 62 9.36 -1.59 4.47
C ASP A 62 9.78 -2.76 3.56
N TYR A 63 8.82 -3.41 2.90
CA TYR A 63 9.10 -4.40 1.86
C TYR A 63 9.87 -3.80 0.68
N GLU A 64 9.54 -2.61 0.22
CA GLU A 64 10.22 -1.99 -0.92
C GLU A 64 11.61 -1.44 -0.55
N GLU A 65 11.80 -1.05 0.71
CA GLU A 65 13.09 -0.57 1.25
C GLU A 65 14.08 -1.68 1.58
N MET A 66 13.71 -2.94 1.34
CA MET A 66 14.54 -4.09 1.70
C MET A 66 14.87 -4.17 3.19
N SER A 67 14.07 -3.50 4.05
CA SER A 67 14.32 -3.40 5.47
C SER A 67 13.61 -4.53 6.24
N GLY A 68 14.32 -5.12 7.20
CA GLY A 68 13.68 -5.89 8.29
C GLY A 68 13.00 -7.21 7.93
N GLY A 69 13.30 -7.85 6.79
CA GLY A 69 12.80 -9.20 6.47
C GLY A 69 11.28 -9.30 6.29
N ILE A 70 10.57 -8.17 6.21
CA ILE A 70 9.13 -8.15 5.97
C ILE A 70 8.86 -8.76 4.58
N ARG A 71 7.89 -9.68 4.53
CA ARG A 71 7.46 -10.34 3.29
C ARG A 71 5.95 -10.52 3.28
N PRO A 72 5.29 -10.31 2.14
CA PRO A 72 3.91 -10.74 1.92
C PRO A 72 3.76 -12.24 2.15
N ASP A 73 2.78 -12.63 2.97
CA ASP A 73 2.38 -14.03 3.12
C ASP A 73 1.43 -14.46 1.99
N GLY A 74 1.00 -15.74 1.99
CA GLY A 74 0.12 -16.26 0.94
C GLY A 74 -1.19 -15.48 0.77
N GLU A 75 -1.79 -15.00 1.85
CA GLU A 75 -3.01 -14.19 1.78
C GLU A 75 -2.71 -12.76 1.28
N ASP A 76 -1.55 -12.18 1.65
CA ASP A 76 -1.12 -10.90 1.08
C ASP A 76 -0.88 -11.03 -0.43
N ILE A 77 -0.20 -12.08 -0.88
CA ILE A 77 0.07 -12.34 -2.30
C ILE A 77 -1.23 -12.48 -3.08
N GLN A 78 -2.22 -13.20 -2.53
CA GLN A 78 -3.55 -13.30 -3.15
C GLN A 78 -4.23 -11.94 -3.27
N ALA A 79 -4.23 -11.14 -2.18
CA ALA A 79 -4.83 -9.81 -2.18
C ALA A 79 -4.11 -8.83 -3.14
N LEU A 80 -2.78 -8.90 -3.21
CA LEU A 80 -1.98 -8.12 -4.15
C LEU A 80 -2.25 -8.53 -5.59
N SER A 81 -2.42 -9.84 -5.85
CA SER A 81 -2.72 -10.36 -7.19
C SER A 81 -4.10 -9.90 -7.67
N GLU A 82 -5.10 -9.91 -6.79
CA GLU A 82 -6.42 -9.34 -7.06
C GLU A 82 -6.32 -7.83 -7.35
N LEU A 83 -5.60 -7.09 -6.51
CA LEU A 83 -5.44 -5.64 -6.63
C LEU A 83 -4.71 -5.22 -7.91
N LEU A 84 -3.64 -5.92 -8.27
CA LEU A 84 -2.85 -5.63 -9.48
C LEU A 84 -3.38 -6.36 -10.72
N GLY A 85 -4.43 -7.17 -10.60
CA GLY A 85 -5.09 -7.87 -11.70
C GLY A 85 -4.20 -8.84 -12.45
N GLU A 86 -3.23 -9.46 -11.76
CA GLU A 86 -2.29 -10.43 -12.32
C GLU A 86 -1.77 -11.37 -11.22
N ASP A 87 -1.33 -12.57 -11.58
CA ASP A 87 -0.75 -13.50 -10.62
C ASP A 87 0.67 -13.07 -10.22
N LEU A 88 0.84 -12.72 -8.93
CA LEU A 88 2.12 -12.29 -8.38
C LEU A 88 2.89 -13.41 -7.69
N SER A 89 2.38 -14.64 -7.65
CA SER A 89 3.04 -15.76 -6.97
C SER A 89 4.50 -15.96 -7.41
N ILE A 90 4.81 -15.68 -8.68
CA ILE A 90 6.17 -15.73 -9.22
C ILE A 90 7.13 -14.69 -8.62
N LEU A 91 6.61 -13.56 -8.15
CA LEU A 91 7.39 -12.50 -7.49
C LEU A 91 7.65 -12.81 -6.02
N PHE A 92 6.87 -13.73 -5.43
CA PHE A 92 6.92 -14.10 -4.03
C PHE A 92 7.02 -15.61 -3.85
N PRO A 93 8.06 -16.28 -4.39
CA PRO A 93 8.19 -17.70 -4.16
C PRO A 93 8.45 -17.98 -2.68
N PRO A 94 8.13 -19.21 -2.21
CA PRO A 94 8.54 -19.68 -0.90
C PRO A 94 10.04 -19.42 -0.71
N GLN A 95 10.44 -19.10 0.53
CA GLN A 95 11.87 -19.00 0.83
C GLN A 95 12.56 -20.29 0.41
N GLY A 96 13.43 -20.18 -0.59
CA GLY A 96 14.47 -21.16 -0.83
C GLY A 96 15.66 -20.84 0.07
N ASP A 97 16.46 -21.85 0.37
CA ASP A 97 17.76 -21.71 1.02
C ASP A 97 18.77 -21.06 0.04
N ASP A 98 18.49 -19.85 -0.45
CA ASP A 98 19.49 -19.07 -1.18
C ASP A 98 20.55 -18.63 -0.16
N LEU A 99 21.80 -19.07 -0.40
CA LEU A 99 22.87 -19.06 0.61
C LEU A 99 23.62 -17.72 0.75
N LEU A 100 23.34 -16.74 -0.11
CA LEU A 100 24.11 -15.48 -0.19
C LEU A 100 23.19 -14.26 -0.30
N ASP A 101 23.07 -13.56 0.82
CA ASP A 101 22.49 -12.23 0.87
C ASP A 101 23.53 -11.17 0.51
N TRP A 102 23.11 -10.19 -0.29
CA TRP A 102 23.92 -9.04 -0.69
C TRP A 102 23.41 -7.79 0.02
N GLU A 103 24.32 -6.90 0.40
CA GLU A 103 23.95 -5.59 0.94
C GLU A 103 23.33 -4.73 -0.18
N VAL A 104 22.18 -4.15 0.13
CA VAL A 104 21.50 -3.18 -0.71
C VAL A 104 21.54 -1.85 -0.02
N SER A 105 21.81 -0.80 -0.80
CA SER A 105 21.68 0.59 -0.36
C SER A 105 20.72 1.32 -1.27
N GLY A 106 19.91 2.21 -0.71
CA GLY A 106 18.95 2.97 -1.48
C GLY A 106 18.63 4.34 -0.90
N THR A 107 18.01 5.15 -1.74
CA THR A 107 17.59 6.51 -1.43
C THR A 107 16.18 6.74 -1.94
N LYS A 108 15.37 7.43 -1.13
CA LYS A 108 14.12 8.05 -1.57
C LYS A 108 14.26 9.55 -1.52
N LYS A 109 13.83 10.22 -2.58
CA LYS A 109 13.84 11.68 -2.65
C LYS A 109 12.51 12.19 -3.20
N GLU A 110 11.88 13.09 -2.47
CA GLU A 110 10.71 13.81 -2.92
C GLU A 110 11.12 15.09 -3.67
N LYS A 111 10.53 15.32 -4.84
CA LYS A 111 10.68 16.56 -5.61
C LYS A 111 9.44 16.77 -6.47
N ASP A 112 8.84 17.96 -6.40
CA ASP A 112 7.71 18.39 -7.23
C ASP A 112 6.56 17.36 -7.26
N SER A 113 6.10 16.91 -6.09
CA SER A 113 5.06 15.88 -5.93
C SER A 113 5.41 14.53 -6.61
N THR A 114 6.70 14.25 -6.78
CA THR A 114 7.21 12.98 -7.30
C THR A 114 8.21 12.40 -6.31
N LEU A 115 8.02 11.13 -5.97
CA LEU A 115 8.94 10.35 -5.15
C LEU A 115 9.85 9.54 -6.08
N PHE A 116 11.14 9.84 -6.01
CA PHE A 116 12.19 9.15 -6.75
C PHE A 116 12.79 8.08 -5.85
N TYR A 117 12.65 6.83 -6.27
CA TYR A 117 13.25 5.65 -5.64
C TYR A 117 14.50 5.26 -6.41
N GLN A 118 15.60 5.07 -5.70
CA GLN A 118 16.80 4.45 -6.26
C GLN A 118 17.37 3.45 -5.26
N ALA A 119 17.53 2.19 -5.66
CA ALA A 119 18.20 1.16 -4.88
C ALA A 119 19.31 0.52 -5.71
N ALA A 120 20.39 0.11 -5.07
CA ALA A 120 21.55 -0.50 -5.70
C ALA A 120 22.05 -1.72 -4.92
N LEU A 121 22.41 -2.75 -5.66
CA LEU A 121 23.01 -3.99 -5.16
C LEU A 121 24.33 -4.20 -5.91
N GLU A 122 25.45 -4.20 -5.18
CA GLU A 122 26.77 -4.49 -5.76
C GLU A 122 27.01 -6.00 -5.73
N THR A 123 27.39 -6.57 -6.88
CA THR A 123 27.71 -8.00 -7.01
C THR A 123 29.14 -8.20 -7.50
N ASP A 124 29.79 -9.26 -7.03
CA ASP A 124 31.16 -9.61 -7.42
C ASP A 124 31.28 -9.99 -8.91
N GLU A 125 30.23 -10.58 -9.49
CA GLU A 125 30.27 -11.20 -10.83
C GLU A 125 29.63 -10.36 -11.94
N THR A 126 28.63 -9.53 -11.63
CA THR A 126 27.76 -8.90 -12.66
C THR A 126 27.76 -7.37 -12.66
N GLY A 127 28.60 -6.74 -11.85
CA GLY A 127 28.54 -5.30 -11.65
C GLY A 127 27.31 -4.89 -10.84
N LYS A 128 27.15 -3.58 -10.68
CA LYS A 128 26.11 -2.95 -9.87
C LYS A 128 24.74 -3.10 -10.54
N LEU A 129 23.78 -3.71 -9.84
CA LEU A 129 22.36 -3.71 -10.22
C LEU A 129 21.67 -2.50 -9.61
N GLU A 130 20.73 -1.90 -10.34
CA GLU A 130 19.97 -0.74 -9.87
C GLU A 130 18.47 -0.89 -10.14
N ILE A 131 17.65 -0.47 -9.17
CA ILE A 131 16.21 -0.23 -9.33
C ILE A 131 16.02 1.28 -9.31
N LYS A 132 15.28 1.82 -10.27
CA LYS A 132 14.89 3.23 -10.33
C LYS A 132 13.41 3.33 -10.63
N ALA A 133 12.66 4.04 -9.79
CA ALA A 133 11.24 4.23 -9.99
C ALA A 133 10.80 5.64 -9.60
N GLU A 134 9.73 6.10 -10.25
CA GLU A 134 9.15 7.43 -10.04
C GLU A 134 7.67 7.26 -9.71
N GLU A 135 7.27 7.70 -8.53
CA GLU A 135 5.89 7.62 -8.06
C GLU A 135 5.33 9.03 -7.88
N THR A 136 4.16 9.32 -8.44
CA THR A 136 3.47 10.57 -8.15
C THR A 136 2.92 10.54 -6.73
N ILE A 137 3.35 11.49 -5.91
CA ILE A 137 2.84 11.72 -4.56
C ILE A 137 1.57 12.56 -4.68
N TRP A 138 0.47 11.97 -4.26
CA TRP A 138 -0.78 12.69 -4.06
C TRP A 138 -0.78 13.14 -2.61
N GLU A 139 -0.48 14.42 -2.37
CA GLU A 139 -0.65 14.97 -1.01
C GLU A 139 -2.06 14.67 -0.56
N GLU A 140 -2.16 14.09 0.65
CA GLU A 140 -3.38 13.42 1.09
C GLU A 140 -4.59 14.31 0.80
N TYR A 141 -4.67 15.58 1.22
CA TYR A 141 -5.93 16.34 1.12
C TYR A 141 -6.20 17.16 -0.14
N GLU A 142 -5.20 17.73 -0.82
CA GLU A 142 -5.46 18.77 -1.83
C GLU A 142 -5.71 18.21 -3.24
N ASN A 143 -5.30 16.97 -3.50
CA ASN A 143 -5.23 16.44 -4.87
C ASN A 143 -6.15 15.25 -5.15
N VAL A 144 -6.92 14.78 -4.17
CA VAL A 144 -7.93 13.74 -4.43
C VAL A 144 -9.18 14.42 -5.02
N PRO A 145 -9.66 13.99 -6.20
CA PRO A 145 -10.82 14.63 -6.81
C PRO A 145 -12.03 14.62 -5.89
N VAL A 146 -12.73 15.76 -5.74
CA VAL A 146 -13.98 15.86 -4.95
C VAL A 146 -15.00 14.80 -5.36
N ARG A 147 -15.02 14.45 -6.65
CA ARG A 147 -15.85 13.38 -7.20
C ARG A 147 -15.58 12.02 -6.56
N ASP A 148 -14.31 11.70 -6.30
CA ASP A 148 -13.91 10.42 -5.69
C ASP A 148 -14.41 10.33 -4.25
N HIS A 149 -14.35 11.43 -3.49
CA HIS A 149 -14.89 11.50 -2.12
C HIS A 149 -16.39 11.36 -2.05
N GLY A 150 -17.13 12.17 -2.81
CA GLY A 150 -18.59 12.14 -2.78
C GLY A 150 -19.11 10.74 -3.15
N ALA A 151 -18.56 10.17 -4.22
CA ALA A 151 -18.95 8.82 -4.65
C ALA A 151 -18.60 7.74 -3.62
N ALA A 152 -17.41 7.79 -3.02
CA ALA A 152 -17.02 6.85 -1.98
C ALA A 152 -17.93 6.96 -0.74
N PHE A 153 -18.25 8.19 -0.31
CA PHE A 153 -19.09 8.44 0.85
C PHE A 153 -20.50 7.90 0.65
N ASP A 154 -21.11 8.22 -0.51
CA ASP A 154 -22.47 7.81 -0.85
C ASP A 154 -22.57 6.28 -0.86
N ILE A 155 -21.66 5.59 -1.56
CA ILE A 155 -21.69 4.13 -1.66
C ILE A 155 -21.39 3.46 -0.32
N VAL A 156 -20.43 3.96 0.47
CA VAL A 156 -20.18 3.39 1.81
C VAL A 156 -21.40 3.57 2.72
N THR A 157 -22.14 4.68 2.59
CA THR A 157 -23.40 4.90 3.30
C THR A 157 -24.44 3.86 2.89
N GLU A 158 -24.63 3.64 1.59
CA GLU A 158 -25.54 2.61 1.08
C GLU A 158 -25.16 1.21 1.57
N LEU A 159 -23.86 0.86 1.57
CA LEU A 159 -23.37 -0.42 2.08
C LEU A 159 -23.64 -0.57 3.59
N LEU A 160 -23.52 0.50 4.37
CA LEU A 160 -23.84 0.51 5.81
C LEU A 160 -25.34 0.28 6.06
N GLU A 161 -26.20 0.90 5.27
CA GLU A 161 -27.66 0.77 5.37
C GLU A 161 -28.12 -0.60 4.88
N GLY A 162 -27.55 -1.08 3.77
CA GLY A 162 -27.81 -2.39 3.16
C GLY A 162 -27.20 -3.59 3.88
N ASN A 163 -26.78 -3.43 5.14
CA ASN A 163 -26.27 -4.52 5.99
C ASN A 163 -25.01 -5.24 5.45
N TYR A 164 -24.29 -4.66 4.49
CA TYR A 164 -23.06 -5.23 3.92
C TYR A 164 -21.98 -5.49 4.99
N PHE A 165 -21.94 -4.62 6.00
CA PHE A 165 -21.02 -4.65 7.13
C PHE A 165 -21.53 -5.44 8.34
N LEU A 166 -22.62 -6.22 8.24
CA LEU A 166 -23.00 -7.14 9.32
C LEU A 166 -21.92 -8.20 9.57
N SER A 167 -21.28 -8.66 8.51
CA SER A 167 -20.03 -9.43 8.59
C SER A 167 -18.84 -8.50 8.43
N SER A 168 -17.71 -8.87 9.05
CA SER A 168 -16.45 -8.13 8.89
C SER A 168 -15.95 -8.15 7.43
N ARG A 169 -15.49 -7.01 6.91
CA ARG A 169 -14.96 -6.82 5.55
C ARG A 169 -13.52 -6.29 5.58
N SER A 170 -12.70 -6.67 4.61
CA SER A 170 -11.42 -6.00 4.34
C SER A 170 -11.61 -4.68 3.59
N ALA A 171 -10.59 -3.83 3.63
CA ALA A 171 -10.53 -2.65 2.77
C ALA A 171 -10.60 -3.02 1.28
N LEU A 172 -9.90 -4.07 0.85
CA LEU A 172 -9.95 -4.56 -0.53
C LEU A 172 -11.37 -4.97 -0.95
N GLU A 173 -12.09 -5.78 -0.14
CA GLU A 173 -13.48 -6.17 -0.44
C GLU A 173 -14.39 -4.94 -0.61
N ILE A 174 -14.24 -3.92 0.24
CA ILE A 174 -15.03 -2.68 0.16
C ILE A 174 -14.65 -1.90 -1.09
N PHE A 175 -13.35 -1.76 -1.37
CA PHE A 175 -12.83 -1.06 -2.53
C PHE A 175 -13.30 -1.69 -3.84
N THR A 176 -13.17 -3.01 -3.98
CA THR A 176 -13.60 -3.75 -5.17
C THR A 176 -15.12 -3.62 -5.37
N THR A 177 -15.90 -3.66 -4.28
CA THR A 177 -17.36 -3.47 -4.34
C THR A 177 -17.73 -2.07 -4.85
N ILE A 178 -17.10 -1.03 -4.31
CA ILE A 178 -17.33 0.36 -4.75
C ILE A 178 -16.87 0.55 -6.19
N GLN A 179 -15.66 0.08 -6.52
CA GLN A 179 -15.10 0.21 -7.86
C GLN A 179 -15.94 -0.50 -8.93
N GLY A 180 -16.63 -1.58 -8.56
CA GLY A 180 -17.51 -2.34 -9.45
C GLY A 180 -18.79 -1.61 -9.87
N VAL A 181 -19.23 -0.60 -9.11
CA VAL A 181 -20.41 0.21 -9.45
C VAL A 181 -20.07 1.58 -10.04
N LEU A 182 -18.81 2.02 -9.90
CA LEU A 182 -18.36 3.31 -10.42
C LEU A 182 -17.99 3.22 -11.91
N ALA A 183 -18.45 4.21 -12.69
CA ALA A 183 -18.06 4.39 -14.08
C ALA A 183 -16.63 4.92 -14.28
N PHE A 184 -15.93 5.25 -13.19
CA PHE A 184 -14.57 5.76 -13.20
C PHE A 184 -13.70 5.04 -12.17
N LYS A 185 -12.38 5.08 -12.37
CA LYS A 185 -11.41 4.51 -11.42
C LYS A 185 -11.28 5.43 -10.22
N MET A 186 -11.69 4.95 -9.04
CA MET A 186 -11.55 5.62 -7.77
C MET A 186 -10.17 5.33 -7.16
N ARG A 187 -9.60 6.31 -6.48
CA ARG A 187 -8.37 6.10 -5.70
C ARG A 187 -8.64 5.42 -4.35
N PRO A 188 -7.77 4.50 -3.89
CA PRO A 188 -7.91 3.89 -2.56
C PRO A 188 -7.88 4.90 -1.40
N VAL A 189 -7.14 6.00 -1.54
CA VAL A 189 -7.12 7.06 -0.52
C VAL A 189 -8.49 7.66 -0.24
N ALA A 190 -9.38 7.77 -1.24
CA ALA A 190 -10.75 8.24 -1.03
C ALA A 190 -11.50 7.31 -0.07
N LEU A 191 -11.45 5.99 -0.32
CA LEU A 191 -12.04 5.01 0.57
C LEU A 191 -11.42 5.05 1.98
N LYS A 192 -10.09 5.16 2.10
CA LYS A 192 -9.40 5.25 3.40
C LYS A 192 -9.99 6.36 4.26
N TRP A 193 -10.30 7.52 3.67
CA TRP A 193 -10.89 8.63 4.40
C TRP A 193 -12.32 8.37 4.80
N GLU A 194 -13.16 7.84 3.91
CA GLU A 194 -14.55 7.57 4.25
C GLU A 194 -14.63 6.52 5.37
N ILE A 195 -13.83 5.46 5.29
CA ILE A 195 -13.71 4.49 6.39
C ILE A 195 -13.29 5.18 7.70
N SER A 196 -12.31 6.08 7.64
CA SER A 196 -11.87 6.84 8.82
C SER A 196 -12.97 7.73 9.38
N HIS A 197 -13.75 8.40 8.52
CA HIS A 197 -14.92 9.19 8.88
C HIS A 197 -16.00 8.34 9.57
N PHE A 198 -16.30 7.16 9.04
CA PHE A 198 -17.29 6.25 9.62
C PHE A 198 -16.81 5.60 10.92
N LEU A 199 -15.50 5.40 11.10
CA LEU A 199 -14.92 4.97 12.38
C LEU A 199 -15.04 6.08 13.44
N LEU A 200 -14.69 7.32 13.08
CA LEU A 200 -14.76 8.48 13.99
C LEU A 200 -16.20 8.79 14.41
N SER A 201 -17.15 8.70 13.48
CA SER A 201 -18.59 8.85 13.75
C SER A 201 -19.24 7.64 14.42
N ARG A 202 -18.44 6.61 14.76
CA ARG A 202 -18.89 5.38 15.45
C ARG A 202 -19.93 4.55 14.68
N LYS A 203 -20.05 4.72 13.38
CA LYS A 203 -20.90 3.89 12.51
C LYS A 203 -20.22 2.56 12.14
N LEU A 204 -18.89 2.60 12.03
CA LEU A 204 -18.03 1.42 11.87
C LEU A 204 -17.20 1.16 13.13
N CYS A 205 -16.83 -0.11 13.29
CA CYS A 205 -15.79 -0.58 14.20
C CYS A 205 -14.72 -1.32 13.39
N CYS A 206 -13.49 -1.39 13.91
CA CYS A 206 -12.42 -2.17 13.32
C CYS A 206 -11.68 -3.02 14.35
N TYR A 207 -11.10 -4.12 13.89
CA TYR A 207 -10.22 -4.98 14.69
C TYR A 207 -9.16 -5.62 13.77
N ARG A 208 -8.09 -6.15 14.37
CA ARG A 208 -7.11 -6.97 13.66
C ARG A 208 -7.48 -8.44 13.81
N ASN A 209 -7.53 -9.18 12.69
CA ASN A 209 -7.72 -10.62 12.73
C ASN A 209 -6.43 -11.34 13.22
N SER A 210 -6.47 -12.68 13.29
CA SER A 210 -5.32 -13.50 13.70
C SER A 210 -4.07 -13.29 12.84
N ASN A 211 -4.25 -12.88 11.59
CA ASN A 211 -3.16 -12.64 10.63
C ASN A 211 -2.65 -11.19 10.70
N GLY A 212 -3.14 -10.40 11.66
CA GLY A 212 -2.75 -9.00 11.85
C GLY A 212 -3.40 -8.02 10.87
N LYS A 213 -4.40 -8.44 10.09
CA LYS A 213 -5.07 -7.63 9.07
C LYS A 213 -6.29 -6.90 9.64
N TRP A 214 -6.45 -5.64 9.25
CA TRP A 214 -7.61 -4.83 9.62
C TRP A 214 -8.89 -5.32 8.94
N ARG A 215 -9.95 -5.43 9.74
CA ARG A 215 -11.31 -5.78 9.30
C ARG A 215 -12.30 -4.76 9.85
N TYR A 216 -13.31 -4.41 9.05
CA TYR A 216 -14.32 -3.39 9.33
C TYR A 216 -15.70 -4.01 9.42
N HIS A 217 -16.49 -3.62 10.43
CA HIS A 217 -17.86 -4.09 10.59
C HIS A 217 -18.75 -2.97 11.15
N LYS A 218 -20.05 -3.11 10.95
CA LYS A 218 -21.06 -2.16 11.45
C LYS A 218 -21.09 -2.22 12.96
N ARG A 219 -21.07 -1.05 13.61
CA ARG A 219 -21.32 -0.98 15.05
C ARG A 219 -22.81 -1.22 15.29
N ILE A 220 -23.12 -2.27 16.05
CA ILE A 220 -24.48 -2.49 16.56
C ILE A 220 -24.56 -1.76 17.91
N ASN A 221 -25.47 -0.82 18.00
CA ASN A 221 -25.77 -0.10 19.25
C ASN A 221 -26.63 -0.97 20.17
#